data_AF-A0A3C1H5N3-F1
#
_entry.id   AF-A0A3C1H5N3-F1
#
_cell.length_a   1.000
_cell.length_b   1.000
_cell.length_c   1.000
_cell.angle_alpha   90.00
_cell.angle_beta   90.00
_cell.angle_gamma   90.00
#
_symmetry.space_group_name_H-M   'P 1'
#
loop_
_entity.id
_entity.type
_entity.pdbx_description
1 polymer ?
#
loop_
_entity_poly.entity_id
_entity_poly.type
_entity_poly.pdbx_seq_one_letter_code
_entity_poly.pdbx_strand_id
1 'polypeptide(L)'
;VSADTMERCWQQMLSGDFKGADGTISNSMIGGGMAKYQSVGTLNLDTGHRDVSGYERHLDLNTAAAGCSYSCGGKQYTRESFVSHPDQVLVTRISCAEKGGVSLTASYDCSLENQFTVTTDGNDTL
;
A
#
# COMPACT_ATOMS: atom_id res chain seq x y z
N VAL A 1 -22.50 -23.95 -8.23
CA VAL A 1 -23.15 -24.65 -9.36
C VAL A 1 -23.72 -25.95 -8.84
N SER A 2 -25.04 -26.17 -8.92
CA SER A 2 -25.64 -27.47 -8.63
C SER A 2 -25.55 -28.38 -9.85
N ALA A 3 -25.59 -29.70 -9.64
CA ALA A 3 -25.58 -30.68 -10.73
C ALA A 3 -26.72 -30.43 -11.75
N ASP A 4 -27.89 -30.03 -11.26
CA ASP A 4 -29.07 -29.73 -12.08
C ASP A 4 -28.86 -28.58 -13.07
N THR A 5 -28.03 -27.58 -12.71
CA THR A 5 -27.74 -26.44 -13.58
C THR A 5 -26.88 -26.84 -14.78
N MET A 6 -25.93 -27.76 -14.58
CA MET A 6 -25.09 -28.28 -15.66
C MET A 6 -25.90 -29.12 -16.64
N GLU A 7 -26.74 -30.01 -16.11
CA GLU A 7 -27.63 -30.84 -16.94
C GLU A 7 -28.60 -29.97 -17.76
N ARG A 8 -29.19 -28.93 -17.17
CA ARG A 8 -30.08 -28.01 -17.88
C ARG A 8 -29.39 -27.31 -19.06
N CYS A 9 -28.17 -26.82 -18.86
CA CYS A 9 -27.40 -26.16 -19.93
C CYS A 9 -27.07 -27.15 -21.06
N TRP A 10 -26.71 -28.37 -20.70
CA TRP A 10 -26.39 -29.42 -21.66
C TRP A 10 -27.61 -29.77 -22.55
N GLN A 11 -28.78 -29.94 -21.95
CA GLN A 11 -30.03 -30.21 -22.68
C GLN A 11 -30.41 -29.04 -23.63
N GLN A 12 -30.19 -27.79 -23.21
CA GLN A 12 -30.43 -26.61 -24.06
C GLN A 12 -29.49 -26.56 -25.27
N MET A 13 -28.22 -26.95 -25.10
CA MET A 13 -27.28 -27.08 -26.23
C MET A 13 -27.70 -28.17 -27.22
N LEU A 14 -28.12 -29.35 -26.73
CA LEU A 14 -28.54 -30.46 -27.58
C LEU A 14 -29.82 -30.17 -28.37
N SER A 15 -30.73 -29.36 -27.82
CA SER A 15 -31.97 -28.95 -28.50
C SER A 15 -31.79 -27.78 -29.46
N GLY A 16 -30.58 -27.21 -29.56
CA GLY A 16 -30.28 -26.04 -30.39
C GLY A 16 -30.68 -24.69 -29.78
N ASP A 17 -31.14 -24.66 -28.52
CA ASP A 17 -31.42 -23.43 -27.78
C ASP A 17 -30.14 -22.82 -27.18
N PHE A 18 -29.27 -22.30 -28.04
CA PHE A 18 -28.01 -21.70 -27.62
C PHE A 18 -28.19 -20.45 -26.75
N LYS A 19 -29.28 -19.71 -26.96
CA LYS A 19 -29.59 -18.50 -26.18
C LYS A 19 -29.99 -18.86 -24.74
N GLY A 20 -30.78 -19.92 -24.57
CA GLY A 20 -31.11 -20.46 -23.25
C GLY A 20 -29.89 -21.01 -22.52
N ALA A 21 -29.00 -21.72 -23.22
CA ALA A 21 -27.75 -22.23 -22.67
C ALA A 21 -26.82 -21.10 -22.18
N ASP A 22 -26.62 -20.05 -23.00
CA ASP A 22 -25.82 -18.87 -22.64
C ASP A 22 -26.39 -18.16 -21.38
N GLY A 23 -27.72 -18.04 -21.29
CA GLY A 23 -28.39 -17.52 -20.10
C GLY A 23 -28.18 -18.39 -18.85
N THR A 24 -28.20 -19.73 -18.99
CA THR A 24 -27.94 -20.65 -17.87
C THR A 24 -26.48 -20.55 -17.40
N ILE A 25 -25.52 -20.46 -18.32
CA ILE A 25 -24.10 -20.28 -18.00
C ILE A 25 -23.90 -18.95 -17.26
N SER A 26 -24.34 -17.85 -17.87
CA SER A 26 -24.11 -16.50 -17.37
C SER A 26 -24.70 -16.26 -15.98
N ASN A 27 -25.88 -16.82 -15.69
CA ASN A 27 -26.59 -16.54 -14.44
C ASN A 27 -26.34 -17.55 -13.32
N SER A 28 -25.78 -18.73 -13.61
CA SER A 28 -25.77 -19.84 -12.64
C SER A 28 -24.49 -20.68 -12.64
N MET A 29 -23.58 -20.45 -13.59
CA MET A 29 -22.30 -21.15 -13.67
C MET A 29 -21.09 -20.25 -13.47
N ILE A 30 -21.23 -18.94 -13.69
CA ILE A 30 -20.17 -17.97 -13.45
C ILE A 30 -20.25 -17.48 -11.99
N GLY A 31 -19.17 -17.69 -11.24
CA GLY A 31 -19.03 -17.18 -9.88
C GLY A 31 -18.78 -15.66 -9.86
N GLY A 32 -18.87 -15.05 -8.67
CA GLY A 32 -18.50 -13.66 -8.49
C GLY A 32 -17.02 -13.40 -8.83
N GLY A 33 -16.69 -12.14 -9.13
CA GLY A 33 -15.30 -11.72 -9.33
C GLY A 33 -14.45 -11.83 -8.06
N MET A 34 -13.13 -11.81 -8.23
CA MET A 34 -12.18 -11.84 -7.12
C MET A 34 -12.02 -10.46 -6.47
N ALA A 35 -11.82 -10.44 -5.15
CA ALA A 35 -11.42 -9.23 -4.44
C ALA A 35 -10.05 -8.74 -4.93
N LYS A 36 -9.86 -7.41 -4.93
CA LYS A 36 -8.63 -6.77 -5.38
C LYS A 36 -7.76 -6.43 -4.18
N TYR A 37 -6.45 -6.62 -4.32
CA TYR A 37 -5.49 -5.99 -3.39
C TYR A 37 -5.56 -4.47 -3.55
N GLN A 38 -5.55 -3.74 -2.44
CA GLN A 38 -5.66 -2.27 -2.41
C GLN A 38 -4.50 -1.67 -1.61
N SER A 39 -4.10 -0.46 -1.98
CA SER A 39 -3.13 0.30 -1.18
C SER A 39 -3.77 0.71 0.14
N VAL A 40 -3.02 0.59 1.23
CA VAL A 40 -3.46 1.10 2.54
C VAL A 40 -3.46 2.63 2.55
N GLY A 41 -2.57 3.26 1.78
CA GLY A 41 -2.38 4.70 1.72
C GLY A 41 -0.91 5.10 1.55
N THR A 42 -0.63 6.38 1.73
CA THR A 42 0.69 7.00 1.63
C THR A 42 0.94 7.85 2.87
N LEU A 43 2.05 7.60 3.56
CA LEU A 43 2.59 8.51 4.58
C LEU A 43 3.55 9.49 3.89
N ASN A 44 3.19 10.77 3.87
CA ASN A 44 4.02 11.84 3.35
C ASN A 44 4.81 12.49 4.48
N LEU A 45 6.10 12.72 4.25
CA LEU A 45 7.00 13.42 5.17
C LEU A 45 7.58 14.63 4.42
N ASP A 46 7.00 15.80 4.62
CA ASP A 46 7.47 17.05 4.03
C ASP A 46 8.46 17.76 4.96
N THR A 47 9.72 17.82 4.56
CA THR A 47 10.78 18.48 5.33
C THR A 47 10.99 19.94 4.94
N GLY A 48 10.35 20.43 3.88
CA GLY A 48 10.60 21.76 3.31
C GLY A 48 12.02 21.98 2.77
N HIS A 49 12.85 20.93 2.70
CA HIS A 49 14.24 21.03 2.22
C HIS A 49 14.29 21.35 0.72
N ARG A 50 15.18 22.26 0.34
CA ARG A 50 15.42 22.69 -1.05
C ARG A 50 16.92 22.67 -1.34
N ASP A 51 17.28 22.66 -2.62
CA ASP A 51 18.68 22.72 -3.06
C ASP A 51 19.58 21.65 -2.42
N VAL A 52 19.06 20.41 -2.40
CA VAL A 52 19.72 19.25 -1.81
C VAL A 52 20.95 18.83 -2.63
N SER A 53 22.02 18.45 -1.96
CA SER A 53 23.26 17.94 -2.57
C SER A 53 23.74 16.66 -1.89
N GLY A 54 24.65 15.92 -2.55
CA GLY A 54 25.25 14.71 -2.00
C GLY A 54 24.23 13.63 -1.62
N TYR A 55 23.15 13.51 -2.40
CA TYR A 55 22.08 12.56 -2.12
C TYR A 55 22.53 11.13 -2.44
N GLU A 56 22.34 10.24 -1.48
CA GLU A 56 22.54 8.81 -1.62
C GLU A 56 21.36 8.05 -1.00
N ARG A 57 20.94 6.95 -1.64
CA ARG A 57 19.93 6.04 -1.09
C ARG A 57 20.34 4.59 -1.29
N HIS A 58 19.98 3.76 -0.33
CA HIS A 58 20.29 2.33 -0.35
C HIS A 58 19.16 1.50 0.26
N LEU A 59 19.18 0.21 -0.05
CA LEU A 59 18.43 -0.83 0.65
C LEU A 59 19.46 -1.87 1.07
N ASP A 60 19.66 -2.01 2.37
CA ASP A 60 20.55 -3.03 2.92
C ASP A 60 19.78 -4.34 3.10
N LEU A 61 20.13 -5.35 2.30
CA LEU A 61 19.48 -6.66 2.32
C LEU A 61 19.87 -7.51 3.55
N ASN A 62 20.94 -7.16 4.27
CA ASN A 62 21.32 -7.86 5.50
C ASN A 62 20.51 -7.39 6.70
N THR A 63 20.18 -6.10 6.75
CA THR A 63 19.43 -5.49 7.87
C THR A 63 17.96 -5.21 7.53
N ALA A 64 17.57 -5.34 6.26
CA ALA A 64 16.25 -5.00 5.73
C ALA A 64 15.85 -3.52 5.95
N ALA A 65 16.84 -2.64 6.08
CA ALA A 65 16.64 -1.21 6.26
C ALA A 65 16.83 -0.44 4.94
N ALA A 66 15.90 0.47 4.65
CA ALA A 66 16.02 1.43 3.56
C ALA A 66 16.56 2.75 4.11
N GLY A 67 17.68 3.22 3.57
CA GLY A 67 18.36 4.42 4.04
C GLY A 67 18.50 5.48 2.95
N CYS A 68 18.54 6.74 3.34
CA CYS A 68 19.07 7.81 2.51
C CYS A 68 19.80 8.87 3.33
N SER A 69 20.83 9.47 2.74
CA SER A 69 21.59 10.58 3.30
C SER A 69 21.68 11.71 2.29
N TYR A 70 21.70 12.94 2.77
CA TYR A 70 21.84 14.12 1.92
C TYR A 70 22.22 15.37 2.72
N SER A 71 22.71 16.40 2.04
CA SER A 71 23.00 17.70 2.62
C SER A 71 22.02 18.76 2.17
N CYS A 72 21.55 19.60 3.11
CA CYS A 72 20.68 20.75 2.85
C CYS A 72 21.08 21.90 3.80
N GLY A 73 21.28 23.10 3.26
CA GLY A 73 21.63 24.28 4.07
C GLY A 73 22.92 24.11 4.91
N GLY A 74 23.88 23.33 4.40
CA GLY A 74 25.13 23.02 5.11
C GLY A 74 25.04 21.91 6.16
N LYS A 75 23.85 21.31 6.37
CA LYS A 75 23.63 20.25 7.37
C LYS A 75 23.44 18.90 6.71
N GLN A 76 24.03 17.87 7.31
CA GLN A 76 23.85 16.48 6.88
C GLN A 76 22.60 15.89 7.54
N TYR A 77 21.75 15.29 6.71
CA TYR A 77 20.54 14.58 7.10
C TYR A 77 20.67 13.10 6.75
N THR A 78 20.04 12.26 7.57
CA THR A 78 19.92 10.82 7.35
C THR A 78 18.50 10.38 7.69
N ARG A 79 17.93 9.52 6.85
CA ARG A 79 16.67 8.84 7.09
C ARG A 79 16.87 7.35 6.94
N GLU A 80 16.36 6.58 7.88
CA GLU A 80 16.35 5.11 7.85
C GLU A 80 14.94 4.61 8.15
N SER A 81 14.46 3.67 7.35
CA SER A 81 13.12 3.10 7.48
C SER A 81 13.17 1.58 7.45
N PHE A 82 12.41 0.93 8.32
CA PHE A 82 12.26 -0.52 8.36
C PHE A 82 10.87 -0.90 8.90
N VAL A 83 10.49 -2.16 8.70
CA VAL A 83 9.25 -2.73 9.24
C VAL A 83 9.61 -3.77 10.28
N SER A 84 9.30 -3.49 11.55
CA SER A 84 9.54 -4.42 12.65
C SER A 84 8.46 -5.50 12.66
N HIS A 85 8.83 -6.73 12.34
CA HIS A 85 7.96 -7.88 12.56
C HIS A 85 7.64 -8.13 14.05
N PRO A 86 8.59 -8.11 15.01
CA PRO A 86 8.24 -8.36 16.41
C PRO A 86 7.33 -7.27 17.01
N ASP A 87 7.53 -6.01 16.64
CA ASP A 87 6.75 -4.89 17.19
C ASP A 87 5.51 -4.54 16.36
N GLN A 88 5.38 -5.09 15.14
CA GLN A 88 4.28 -4.82 14.20
C GLN A 88 4.14 -3.35 13.80
N VAL A 89 5.27 -2.64 13.64
CA VAL A 89 5.28 -1.22 13.26
C VAL A 89 6.21 -0.94 12.09
N LEU A 90 5.86 0.05 11.28
CA LEU A 90 6.79 0.69 10.35
C LEU A 90 7.48 1.84 11.07
N VAL A 91 8.81 1.82 11.11
CA VAL A 91 9.62 2.86 11.74
C VAL A 91 10.30 3.68 10.66
N THR A 92 10.32 5.01 10.83
CA THR A 92 11.19 5.91 10.07
C THR A 92 11.93 6.81 11.03
N ARG A 93 13.25 6.65 11.11
CA ARG A 93 14.14 7.50 11.89
C ARG A 93 14.70 8.59 11.00
N ILE A 94 14.57 9.85 11.41
CA ILE A 94 15.17 11.00 10.72
C ILE A 94 16.13 11.69 11.69
N SER A 95 17.36 11.94 11.26
CA SER A 95 18.38 12.60 12.06
C SER A 95 19.10 13.68 11.28
N CYS A 96 19.53 14.71 12.01
CA CYS A 96 20.41 15.77 11.53
C CYS A 96 21.62 15.84 12.47
N ALA A 97 22.81 16.17 11.95
CA ALA A 97 24.01 16.34 12.76
C ALA A 97 23.88 17.49 13.78
N GLU A 98 23.00 18.45 13.53
CA GLU A 98 22.77 19.60 14.41
C GLU A 98 21.52 19.43 15.28
N LYS A 99 21.64 19.78 16.56
CA LYS A 99 20.52 19.76 17.51
C LYS A 99 19.41 20.71 17.04
N GLY A 100 18.17 20.22 17.01
CA GLY A 100 17.01 20.99 16.51
C GLY A 100 17.01 21.17 14.99
N GLY A 101 17.86 20.44 14.25
CA GLY A 101 17.94 20.53 12.80
C GLY A 101 16.85 19.79 12.03
N VAL A 102 16.03 18.98 12.70
CA VAL A 102 14.92 18.23 12.08
C VAL A 102 13.61 18.97 12.31
N SER A 103 12.94 19.31 11.21
CA SER A 103 11.58 19.82 11.19
C SER A 103 10.87 19.19 9.99
N LEU A 104 9.64 18.72 10.17
CA LEU A 104 8.83 18.15 9.10
C LEU A 104 7.35 18.26 9.41
N THR A 105 6.53 18.19 8.37
CA THR A 105 5.10 17.92 8.46
C THR A 105 4.85 16.50 7.96
N ALA A 106 4.12 15.71 8.75
CA ALA A 106 3.68 14.40 8.33
C ALA A 106 2.18 14.39 8.03
N SER A 107 1.79 13.76 6.93
CA SER A 107 0.39 13.61 6.54
C SER A 107 0.13 12.22 5.96
N TYR A 108 -1.13 11.76 6.03
CA TYR A 108 -1.54 10.46 5.53
C TYR A 108 -2.66 10.61 4.50
N ASP A 109 -2.46 10.04 3.31
CA ASP A 109 -3.43 10.03 2.22
C ASP A 109 -3.87 8.60 1.90
N CYS A 110 -5.17 8.36 1.78
CA CYS A 110 -5.71 7.07 1.37
C CYS A 110 -6.99 7.26 0.54
N SER A 111 -7.13 6.48 -0.54
CA SER A 111 -8.31 6.51 -1.42
C SER A 111 -9.48 5.68 -0.90
N LEU A 112 -9.31 4.91 0.18
CA LEU A 112 -10.35 4.08 0.77
C LEU A 112 -11.20 4.91 1.72
N GLU A 113 -12.39 5.31 1.30
CA GLU A 113 -13.31 6.07 2.15
C GLU A 113 -13.83 5.23 3.34
N ASN A 114 -13.92 5.84 4.52
CA ASN A 114 -14.53 5.30 5.75
C ASN A 114 -13.98 3.95 6.25
N GLN A 115 -12.75 3.58 5.87
CA GLN A 115 -12.14 2.30 6.24
C GLN A 115 -10.84 2.43 7.06
N PHE A 116 -10.50 3.65 7.48
CA PHE A 116 -9.31 3.90 8.30
C PHE A 116 -9.54 5.03 9.30
N THR A 117 -8.68 5.09 10.31
CA THR A 117 -8.61 6.20 11.28
C THR A 117 -7.16 6.62 11.37
N VAL A 118 -6.93 7.93 11.37
CA VAL A 118 -5.60 8.51 11.60
C VAL A 118 -5.66 9.21 12.95
N THR A 119 -4.80 8.78 13.86
CA THR A 119 -4.57 9.43 15.15
C THR A 119 -3.11 9.86 15.22
N THR A 120 -2.76 10.64 16.23
CA THR A 120 -1.37 11.00 16.52
C THR A 120 -1.16 10.84 18.01
N ASP A 121 -0.10 10.16 18.43
CA ASP A 121 0.31 10.09 19.83
C ASP A 121 1.50 11.02 20.08
N GLY A 122 1.18 12.21 20.60
CA GLY A 122 2.14 13.29 20.75
C GLY A 122 2.61 13.89 19.43
N ASN A 123 3.86 14.37 19.41
CA ASN A 123 4.46 15.02 18.24
C ASN A 123 5.39 14.08 17.44
N ASP A 124 5.62 12.87 17.96
CA ASP A 124 6.69 11.98 17.49
C ASP A 124 6.17 10.59 17.06
N THR A 125 4.85 10.32 17.20
CA THR A 125 4.21 9.06 16.81
C THR A 125 2.88 9.34 16.08
N LEU A 126 2.67 8.68 14.93
CA LEU A 126 1.43 8.70 14.14
C LEU A 126 0.76 7.32 14.22
#